data_AF-X6LQB8-F1
#
_entry.id   AF-X6LQB8-F1
#
_cell.length_a   1.000
_cell.length_b   1.000
_cell.length_c   1.000
_cell.angle_alpha   90.00
_cell.angle_beta   90.00
_cell.angle_gamma   90.00
#
_symmetry.space_group_name_H-M   'P 1'
#
loop_
_entity.id
_entity.type
_entity.pdbx_description
1 polymer ?
#
loop_
_entity_poly.entity_id
_entity_poly.type
_entity_poly.pdbx_seq_one_letter_code
_entity_poly.pdbx_strand_id
1 'polypeptide(L)'
;MLIADRHLKENLNAEEAPAMGAAFRAANLSSAFRVRHIGMEDITSFPVGVRLKNLHPQTTEEKEFTKRGSLFSLNNHLSRRRAVALKHTQDLHATLFYEKEAPLPLDTNSDLGWFEVTGIKHAVQKYSLPDFNVTEPPKVGLSFLLDDSGLVDLVQATATFVEREITENKEKNDNNSTEGESKEEGEKDKEENKEAHDDPNGGVKELVTKERKHRVKLHVIRHPPNDVKWYDTKAFDASRKVLLELDDRDKSVLDTAQAQNMLETYIFESRMALQSDKYVEQVSTEETRTEVLDALSQAEEWVWEVTERSTEVFKKKLKELKQLGDPIFSRAKELEHRPNAVKQAGKIIHKLYESAEILKKNYTWIPINETEVLFNLTKSVEAWLNNQIESQSERSLTEDPVFSVKDIERRISIVQEMEQRLMARRPPPDFFKKKRQAKEKNANTTKSNDTSTTNDTLEDEPQSEDEQKDQENTFTSSTDANDAEKTNKNGDTDQTTDDPEKGEL
;
A
#
# COMPACT_ATOMS: atom_id res chain seq x y z
N MET A 1 -4.94 15.16 45.89
CA MET A 1 -3.66 14.44 46.10
C MET A 1 -2.78 14.80 44.92
N LEU A 2 -1.70 15.56 45.14
CA LEU A 2 -0.84 16.04 44.05
C LEU A 2 0.15 14.95 43.62
N ILE A 3 0.58 15.02 42.35
CA ILE A 3 1.50 14.07 41.72
C ILE A 3 2.94 14.53 42.01
N ALA A 4 3.30 14.66 43.30
CA ALA A 4 4.57 15.25 43.73
C ALA A 4 5.75 14.27 43.56
N ASP A 5 5.60 13.04 44.05
CA ASP A 5 6.71 12.08 44.19
C ASP A 5 6.85 11.12 42.99
N ARG A 6 6.35 11.51 41.82
CA ARG A 6 6.50 10.74 40.57
C ARG A 6 7.26 11.57 39.54
N HIS A 7 8.50 11.17 39.28
CA HIS A 7 9.27 11.67 38.14
C HIS A 7 8.46 11.56 36.84
N LEU A 8 8.54 12.59 36.00
CA LEU A 8 8.01 12.57 34.64
C LEU A 8 8.74 11.49 33.84
N LYS A 9 8.06 10.91 32.85
CA LYS A 9 8.65 9.91 31.96
C LYS A 9 9.01 10.55 30.63
N GLU A 10 10.28 10.42 30.27
CA GLU A 10 10.87 10.99 29.05
C GLU A 10 10.95 9.95 27.91
N ASN A 11 10.20 8.84 28.02
CA ASN A 11 10.26 7.71 27.09
C ASN A 11 9.55 7.92 25.74
N LEU A 12 9.26 9.17 25.36
CA LEU A 12 8.46 9.54 24.20
C LEU A 12 8.96 10.88 23.64
N ASN A 13 9.28 10.95 22.35
CA ASN A 13 9.57 12.23 21.70
C ASN A 13 8.27 13.06 21.62
N ALA A 14 8.23 14.18 22.33
CA ALA A 14 7.05 15.04 22.42
C ALA A 14 6.66 15.69 21.08
N GLU A 15 7.63 15.92 20.18
CA GLU A 15 7.41 16.57 18.89
C GLU A 15 6.91 15.57 17.83
N GLU A 16 7.54 14.38 17.77
CA GLU A 16 7.25 13.37 16.75
C GLU A 16 6.08 12.44 17.09
N ALA A 17 5.84 12.15 18.38
CA ALA A 17 4.84 11.15 18.78
C ALA A 17 3.40 11.42 18.29
N PRO A 18 2.89 12.67 18.24
CA PRO A 18 1.57 12.94 17.65
C PRO A 18 1.53 12.59 16.16
N ALA A 19 2.58 12.95 15.40
CA ALA A 19 2.67 12.66 13.97
C ALA A 19 2.84 11.15 13.70
N MET A 20 3.67 10.47 14.48
CA MET A 20 3.88 9.02 14.38
C MET A 20 2.61 8.24 14.76
N GLY A 21 1.88 8.67 15.80
CA GLY A 21 0.59 8.11 16.19
C GLY A 21 -0.48 8.30 15.10
N ALA A 22 -0.54 9.48 14.49
CA ALA A 22 -1.41 9.74 13.34
C ALA A 22 -1.06 8.86 12.13
N ALA A 23 0.23 8.68 11.83
CA ALA A 23 0.70 7.79 10.77
C ALA A 23 0.31 6.32 11.02
N PHE A 24 0.43 5.82 12.25
CA PHE A 24 -0.07 4.49 12.61
C PHE A 24 -1.59 4.37 12.50
N ARG A 25 -2.36 5.40 12.89
CA ARG A 25 -3.82 5.40 12.71
C ARG A 25 -4.21 5.40 11.22
N ALA A 26 -3.50 6.15 10.39
CA ALA A 26 -3.69 6.12 8.93
C ALA A 26 -3.33 4.75 8.33
N ALA A 27 -2.27 4.10 8.83
CA ALA A 27 -1.88 2.76 8.40
C ALA A 27 -2.92 1.69 8.78
N ASN A 28 -3.55 1.78 9.96
CA ASN A 28 -4.68 0.91 10.35
C ASN A 28 -5.89 1.07 9.42
N LEU A 29 -6.13 2.28 8.90
CA LEU A 29 -7.26 2.60 8.01
C LEU A 29 -6.97 2.27 6.52
N SER A 30 -5.71 2.06 6.16
CA SER A 30 -5.30 1.80 4.78
C SER A 30 -5.52 0.34 4.39
N SER A 31 -6.21 0.10 3.28
CA SER A 31 -6.33 -1.23 2.67
C SER A 31 -5.10 -1.66 1.86
N ALA A 32 -4.13 -0.76 1.64
CA ALA A 32 -2.97 -1.02 0.79
C ALA A 32 -1.84 -1.82 1.48
N PHE A 33 -1.75 -1.76 2.82
CA PHE A 33 -0.69 -2.41 3.60
C PHE A 33 -1.25 -3.04 4.88
N ARG A 34 -0.78 -4.24 5.22
CA ARG A 34 -1.23 -4.97 6.42
C ARG A 34 -0.27 -4.74 7.59
N VAL A 35 -0.57 -3.75 8.43
CA VAL A 35 0.15 -3.50 9.69
C VAL A 35 -0.40 -4.34 10.85
N ARG A 36 0.35 -4.43 11.96
CA ARG A 36 -0.19 -4.91 13.24
C ARG A 36 -1.18 -3.86 13.76
N HIS A 37 -2.47 -4.23 13.83
CA HIS A 37 -3.52 -3.30 14.22
C HIS A 37 -3.28 -2.73 15.64
N ILE A 38 -3.01 -1.42 15.72
CA ILE A 38 -2.89 -0.71 17.00
C ILE A 38 -4.28 -0.25 17.43
N GLY A 39 -4.78 -0.78 18.55
CA GLY A 39 -6.07 -0.36 19.12
C GLY A 39 -6.03 1.08 19.63
N MET A 40 -7.11 1.82 19.39
CA MET A 40 -7.35 3.16 19.90
C MET A 40 -8.84 3.26 20.23
N GLU A 41 -9.17 3.43 21.50
CA GLU A 41 -10.50 3.85 21.95
C GLU A 41 -10.39 5.27 22.53
N ASP A 42 -11.39 6.09 22.22
CA ASP A 42 -11.52 7.47 22.70
C ASP A 42 -13.00 7.75 23.02
N ILE A 43 -13.32 8.93 23.56
CA ILE A 43 -14.61 9.28 24.15
C ILE A 43 -15.13 10.66 23.70
N THR A 44 -16.46 10.84 23.66
CA THR A 44 -17.04 12.19 23.46
C THR A 44 -16.93 13.04 24.72
N SER A 45 -16.37 14.24 24.58
CA SER A 45 -16.21 15.22 25.67
C SER A 45 -17.51 15.88 26.12
N PHE A 46 -18.59 15.81 25.31
CA PHE A 46 -19.87 16.47 25.60
C PHE A 46 -21.08 15.57 25.27
N PRO A 47 -22.14 15.60 26.09
CA PRO A 47 -23.37 14.85 25.82
C PRO A 47 -24.17 15.46 24.66
N VAL A 48 -24.66 14.61 23.75
CA VAL A 48 -25.42 14.99 22.53
C VAL A 48 -26.80 14.34 22.54
N GLY A 49 -27.82 15.16 22.30
CA GLY A 49 -29.21 14.74 22.11
C GLY A 49 -29.76 15.06 20.71
N VAL A 50 -30.97 14.59 20.44
CA VAL A 50 -31.73 14.85 19.21
C VAL A 50 -33.14 15.36 19.50
N ARG A 51 -33.60 16.32 18.70
CA ARG A 51 -34.90 16.98 18.77
C ARG A 51 -35.62 16.73 17.44
N LEU A 52 -36.69 15.94 17.47
CA LEU A 52 -37.50 15.60 16.30
C LEU A 52 -38.74 16.50 16.26
N LYS A 53 -38.98 17.13 15.11
CA LYS A 53 -40.17 17.92 14.75
C LYS A 53 -40.76 17.44 13.42
N ASN A 54 -42.00 17.83 13.10
CA ASN A 54 -42.50 17.71 11.72
C ASN A 54 -41.75 18.70 10.83
N LEU A 55 -41.26 18.26 9.67
CA LEU A 55 -40.55 19.13 8.71
C LEU A 55 -41.48 20.19 8.11
N HIS A 56 -42.76 19.84 7.94
CA HIS A 56 -43.81 20.72 7.44
C HIS A 56 -45.01 20.62 8.39
N PRO A 57 -45.11 21.47 9.44
CA PRO A 57 -46.26 21.49 10.34
C PRO A 57 -47.53 21.92 9.61
N GLN A 58 -48.68 21.40 10.05
CA GLN A 58 -50.00 21.86 9.59
C GLN A 58 -50.53 22.98 10.51
N THR A 59 -51.53 23.72 10.03
CA THR A 59 -51.76 25.11 10.44
C THR A 59 -52.39 25.28 11.82
N THR A 60 -51.71 26.06 12.68
CA THR A 60 -52.18 26.79 13.89
C THR A 60 -52.94 26.11 15.03
N GLU A 61 -53.75 25.06 14.81
CA GLU A 61 -54.68 24.56 15.85
C GLU A 61 -54.26 23.22 16.48
N GLU A 62 -53.40 22.43 15.82
CA GLU A 62 -52.78 21.25 16.44
C GLU A 62 -51.48 21.61 17.20
N LYS A 63 -51.21 20.89 18.30
CA LYS A 63 -49.94 21.03 19.02
C LYS A 63 -48.79 20.53 18.15
N GLU A 64 -47.80 21.39 17.89
CA GLU A 64 -46.61 21.03 17.13
C GLU A 64 -45.95 19.76 17.69
N PHE A 65 -45.80 18.73 16.86
CA PHE A 65 -45.11 17.51 17.26
C PHE A 65 -43.65 17.82 17.59
N THR A 66 -43.24 17.49 18.82
CA THR A 66 -41.86 17.58 19.28
C THR A 66 -41.51 16.39 20.14
N LYS A 67 -40.38 15.73 19.86
CA LYS A 67 -39.83 14.62 20.67
C LYS A 67 -38.34 14.81 20.86
N ARG A 68 -37.90 14.98 22.11
CA ARG A 68 -36.49 14.99 22.52
C ARG A 68 -36.05 13.58 22.94
N GLY A 69 -34.80 13.23 22.69
CA GLY A 69 -34.14 12.06 23.26
C GLY A 69 -32.63 12.25 23.30
N SER A 70 -31.98 11.75 24.35
CA SER A 70 -30.52 11.76 24.42
C SER A 70 -29.93 10.64 23.56
N LEU A 71 -28.78 10.87 22.94
CA LEU A 71 -28.10 9.88 22.10
C LEU A 71 -26.82 9.38 22.80
N PHE A 72 -25.88 10.28 23.04
CA PHE A 72 -24.56 9.99 23.56
C PHE A 72 -24.36 10.79 24.85
N SER A 73 -24.07 10.11 25.96
CA SER A 73 -23.74 10.75 27.23
C SER A 73 -22.32 11.31 27.21
N LEU A 74 -22.00 12.13 28.22
CA LEU A 74 -20.62 12.47 28.56
C LEU A 74 -19.75 11.18 28.65
N ASN A 75 -18.52 11.26 28.14
CA ASN A 75 -17.52 10.19 28.15
C ASN A 75 -17.96 8.87 27.48
N ASN A 76 -18.96 8.89 26.60
CA ASN A 76 -19.34 7.70 25.82
C ASN A 76 -18.30 7.44 24.72
N HIS A 77 -17.94 6.17 24.50
CA HIS A 77 -16.91 5.79 23.53
C HIS A 77 -17.27 6.19 22.09
N LEU A 78 -16.25 6.51 21.28
CA LEU A 78 -16.36 6.71 19.84
C LEU A 78 -16.67 5.38 19.11
N SER A 79 -17.04 5.47 17.82
CA SER A 79 -17.55 4.34 17.03
C SER A 79 -18.68 3.59 17.74
N ARG A 80 -19.73 4.33 18.12
CA ARG A 80 -20.94 3.78 18.76
C ARG A 80 -22.19 4.26 18.03
N ARG A 81 -23.17 3.35 17.87
CA ARG A 81 -24.42 3.60 17.16
C ARG A 81 -25.61 3.63 18.12
N ARG A 82 -26.51 4.58 17.93
CA ARG A 82 -27.74 4.76 18.72
C ARG A 82 -28.96 4.83 17.81
N ALA A 83 -30.01 4.10 18.15
CA ALA A 83 -31.25 4.06 17.39
C ALA A 83 -32.40 4.75 18.15
N VAL A 84 -33.07 5.69 17.49
CA VAL A 84 -34.29 6.34 17.98
C VAL A 84 -35.47 5.84 17.16
N ALA A 85 -36.45 5.24 17.83
CA ALA A 85 -37.67 4.76 17.20
C ALA A 85 -38.92 5.56 17.64
N LEU A 86 -39.86 5.72 16.72
CA LEU A 86 -41.18 6.32 16.96
C LEU A 86 -42.20 5.81 15.93
N LYS A 87 -43.46 5.65 16.35
CA LYS A 87 -44.60 5.54 15.42
C LYS A 87 -44.93 6.94 14.92
N HIS A 88 -44.82 7.19 13.62
CA HIS A 88 -44.98 8.54 13.05
C HIS A 88 -45.28 8.51 11.55
N THR A 89 -46.00 9.51 11.03
CA THR A 89 -46.56 9.52 9.64
C THR A 89 -46.12 10.69 8.76
N GLN A 90 -45.45 11.71 9.30
CA GLN A 90 -44.98 12.86 8.53
C GLN A 90 -43.46 12.83 8.33
N ASP A 91 -42.95 13.60 7.36
CA ASP A 91 -41.52 13.82 7.19
C ASP A 91 -40.97 14.65 8.37
N LEU A 92 -39.76 14.32 8.84
CA LEU A 92 -39.21 14.83 10.09
C LEU A 92 -38.07 15.84 9.86
N HIS A 93 -38.03 16.88 10.69
CA HIS A 93 -36.84 17.70 10.93
C HIS A 93 -36.18 17.19 12.21
N ALA A 94 -34.90 16.79 12.13
CA ALA A 94 -34.15 16.27 13.27
C ALA A 94 -32.94 17.15 13.60
N THR A 95 -33.02 17.95 14.65
CA THR A 95 -31.91 18.80 15.14
C THR A 95 -31.04 18.02 16.11
N LEU A 96 -29.72 17.98 15.89
CA LEU A 96 -28.74 17.55 16.89
C LEU A 96 -28.36 18.75 17.78
N PHE A 97 -28.12 18.50 19.06
CA PHE A 97 -27.71 19.56 19.99
C PHE A 97 -26.97 18.98 21.21
N TYR A 98 -26.09 19.78 21.82
CA TYR A 98 -25.48 19.47 23.11
C TYR A 98 -26.51 19.56 24.24
N GLU A 99 -26.57 18.55 25.12
CA GLU A 99 -27.52 18.57 26.24
C GLU A 99 -27.24 19.75 27.19
N LYS A 100 -28.27 20.28 27.86
CA LYS A 100 -28.20 21.55 28.65
C LYS A 100 -27.15 21.54 29.77
N GLU A 101 -26.75 20.36 30.23
CA GLU A 101 -25.77 20.13 31.30
C GLU A 101 -24.33 19.95 30.76
N ALA A 102 -24.11 20.06 29.45
CA ALA A 102 -22.78 20.05 28.84
C ALA A 102 -21.96 21.27 29.31
N PRO A 103 -20.72 21.07 29.81
CA PRO A 103 -19.83 22.16 30.22
C PRO A 103 -19.16 22.81 29.00
N LEU A 104 -19.96 23.41 28.11
CA LEU A 104 -19.49 24.06 26.89
C LEU A 104 -18.69 25.33 27.21
N PRO A 105 -17.69 25.72 26.39
CA PRO A 105 -17.07 27.03 26.45
C PRO A 105 -18.09 28.17 26.26
N LEU A 106 -17.76 29.37 26.75
CA LEU A 106 -18.60 30.56 26.58
C LEU A 106 -18.88 30.83 25.09
N ASP A 107 -20.09 31.32 24.80
CA ASP A 107 -20.61 31.65 23.46
C ASP A 107 -20.64 30.49 22.43
N THR A 108 -20.43 29.24 22.87
CA THR A 108 -20.58 28.04 22.01
C THR A 108 -22.05 27.81 21.64
N ASN A 109 -22.35 27.65 20.35
CA ASN A 109 -23.69 27.26 19.91
C ASN A 109 -24.04 25.85 20.42
N SER A 110 -25.25 25.69 20.96
CA SER A 110 -25.74 24.40 21.47
C SER A 110 -26.30 23.48 20.38
N ASP A 111 -26.83 24.01 19.27
CA ASP A 111 -27.36 23.19 18.17
C ASP A 111 -26.22 22.83 17.19
N LEU A 112 -26.06 21.55 16.87
CA LEU A 112 -24.92 20.95 16.14
C LEU A 112 -25.14 20.76 14.63
N GLY A 113 -26.33 21.11 14.14
CA GLY A 113 -26.79 20.85 12.78
C GLY A 113 -28.08 20.03 12.78
N TRP A 114 -28.63 19.78 11.61
CA TRP A 114 -29.95 19.19 11.48
C TRP A 114 -30.13 18.40 10.19
N PHE A 115 -31.20 17.61 10.15
CA PHE A 115 -31.52 16.71 9.04
C PHE A 115 -32.97 16.85 8.60
N GLU A 116 -33.19 16.81 7.29
CA GLU A 116 -34.50 16.54 6.69
C GLU A 116 -34.62 15.04 6.42
N VAL A 117 -35.59 14.37 7.05
CA VAL A 117 -35.89 12.95 6.83
C VAL A 117 -37.20 12.85 6.07
N THR A 118 -37.09 12.59 4.76
CA THR A 118 -38.20 12.70 3.80
C THR A 118 -38.56 11.36 3.15
N GLY A 119 -39.80 11.31 2.65
CA GLY A 119 -40.40 10.12 2.04
C GLY A 119 -41.28 9.32 3.00
N ILE A 120 -41.46 9.76 4.24
CA ILE A 120 -42.35 9.12 5.22
C ILE A 120 -43.81 9.28 4.75
N LYS A 121 -44.22 10.49 4.35
CA LYS A 121 -45.59 10.77 3.86
C LYS A 121 -45.93 9.91 2.63
N HIS A 122 -45.02 9.83 1.67
CA HIS A 122 -45.18 9.02 0.46
C HIS A 122 -45.21 7.50 0.75
N ALA A 123 -44.37 7.03 1.69
CA ALA A 123 -44.40 5.64 2.13
C ALA A 123 -45.74 5.29 2.81
N VAL A 124 -46.27 6.17 3.65
CA VAL A 124 -47.60 5.99 4.27
C VAL A 124 -48.68 5.88 3.19
N GLN A 125 -48.73 6.81 2.23
CA GLN A 125 -49.70 6.76 1.12
C GLN A 125 -49.65 5.42 0.35
N LYS A 126 -48.46 4.87 0.10
CA LYS A 126 -48.29 3.57 -0.57
C LYS A 126 -48.83 2.40 0.28
N TYR A 127 -48.50 2.35 1.57
CA TYR A 127 -48.86 1.22 2.45
C TYR A 127 -50.24 1.35 3.11
N SER A 128 -50.97 2.44 2.84
CA SER A 128 -52.40 2.59 3.16
C SER A 128 -53.33 2.21 1.99
N LEU A 129 -52.79 1.64 0.90
CA LEU A 129 -53.61 1.07 -0.18
C LEU A 129 -54.25 -0.26 0.27
N PRO A 130 -55.46 -0.63 -0.24
CA PRO A 130 -56.17 -1.85 0.16
C PRO A 130 -55.39 -3.16 -0.07
N ASP A 131 -54.38 -3.14 -0.93
CA ASP A 131 -53.47 -4.26 -1.21
C ASP A 131 -52.61 -4.66 0.00
N PHE A 132 -52.50 -3.81 1.02
CA PHE A 132 -51.69 -4.03 2.23
C PHE A 132 -52.55 -3.93 3.50
N ASN A 133 -52.62 -5.00 4.31
CA ASN A 133 -53.36 -4.97 5.57
C ASN A 133 -52.56 -4.35 6.72
N VAL A 134 -52.21 -3.06 6.57
CA VAL A 134 -51.44 -2.29 7.55
C VAL A 134 -52.37 -1.37 8.35
N THR A 135 -52.58 -1.71 9.62
CA THR A 135 -53.49 -0.98 10.53
C THR A 135 -52.80 -0.01 11.49
N GLU A 136 -51.46 0.05 11.48
CA GLU A 136 -50.68 0.90 12.40
C GLU A 136 -49.83 1.94 11.65
N PRO A 137 -49.61 3.14 12.22
CA PRO A 137 -48.62 4.09 11.70
C PRO A 137 -47.20 3.48 11.75
N PRO A 138 -46.34 3.71 10.75
CA PRO A 138 -45.07 3.03 10.65
C PRO A 138 -44.11 3.36 11.78
N LYS A 139 -43.32 2.36 12.17
CA LYS A 139 -42.18 2.52 13.08
C LYS A 139 -41.03 3.16 12.29
N VAL A 140 -40.94 4.48 12.35
CA VAL A 140 -39.79 5.24 11.87
C VAL A 140 -38.62 4.98 12.83
N GLY A 141 -37.52 4.49 12.28
CA GLY A 141 -36.26 4.26 12.99
C GLY A 141 -35.17 5.13 12.38
N LEU A 142 -34.57 5.98 13.21
CA LEU A 142 -33.41 6.82 12.91
C LEU A 142 -32.19 6.22 13.63
N SER A 143 -31.06 6.09 12.95
CA SER A 143 -29.83 5.54 13.52
C SER A 143 -28.68 6.53 13.36
N PHE A 144 -28.22 7.01 14.50
CA PHE A 144 -27.13 7.96 14.62
C PHE A 144 -25.84 7.21 14.95
N LEU A 145 -24.74 7.58 14.29
CA LEU A 145 -23.39 7.12 14.57
C LEU A 145 -22.62 8.26 15.21
N LEU A 146 -21.96 8.01 16.33
CA LEU A 146 -20.81 8.78 16.80
C LEU A 146 -19.58 8.13 16.16
N ASP A 147 -18.90 8.86 15.28
CA ASP A 147 -17.77 8.35 14.49
C ASP A 147 -16.42 8.44 15.24
N ASP A 148 -15.35 7.98 14.58
CA ASP A 148 -13.98 8.04 15.09
C ASP A 148 -13.37 9.45 15.13
N SER A 149 -14.08 10.47 14.64
CA SER A 149 -13.69 11.89 14.71
C SER A 149 -14.49 12.67 15.76
N GLY A 150 -15.32 11.98 16.55
CA GLY A 150 -16.19 12.60 17.56
C GLY A 150 -17.45 13.27 16.99
N LEU A 151 -17.74 13.12 15.70
CA LEU A 151 -18.90 13.73 15.05
C LEU A 151 -20.10 12.78 15.10
N VAL A 152 -21.30 13.36 15.21
CA VAL A 152 -22.57 12.61 15.19
C VAL A 152 -23.28 12.80 13.86
N ASP A 153 -23.62 11.71 13.17
CA ASP A 153 -24.32 11.72 11.88
C ASP A 153 -25.47 10.69 11.79
N LEU A 154 -26.51 11.01 11.02
CA LEU A 154 -27.70 10.19 10.79
C LEU A 154 -27.48 9.19 9.65
N VAL A 155 -26.65 8.17 9.91
CA VAL A 155 -26.22 7.17 8.91
C VAL A 155 -27.35 6.30 8.34
N GLN A 156 -28.50 6.17 9.02
CA GLN A 156 -29.65 5.42 8.49
C GLN A 156 -30.99 5.96 9.00
N ALA A 157 -31.93 6.19 8.09
CA ALA A 157 -33.34 6.40 8.39
C ALA A 157 -34.22 5.39 7.63
N THR A 158 -35.15 4.72 8.31
CA THR A 158 -36.07 3.75 7.70
C THR A 158 -37.46 3.79 8.33
N ALA A 159 -38.52 3.71 7.53
CA ALA A 159 -39.89 3.49 8.00
C ALA A 159 -40.27 2.01 7.85
N THR A 160 -40.68 1.36 8.93
CA THR A 160 -41.15 -0.03 8.92
C THR A 160 -42.66 -0.10 9.15
N PHE A 161 -43.37 -0.69 8.19
CA PHE A 161 -44.81 -0.98 8.24
C PHE A 161 -45.00 -2.45 8.64
N VAL A 162 -46.04 -2.73 9.44
CA VAL A 162 -46.41 -4.10 9.84
C VAL A 162 -47.77 -4.42 9.22
N GLU A 163 -47.75 -5.36 8.28
CA GLU A 163 -48.92 -5.94 7.63
C GLU A 163 -49.31 -7.23 8.37
N ARG A 164 -50.62 -7.46 8.58
CA ARG A 164 -51.12 -8.64 9.28
C ARG A 164 -52.00 -9.49 8.36
N GLU A 165 -51.51 -10.64 7.94
CA GLU A 165 -52.30 -11.66 7.25
C GLU A 165 -53.01 -12.53 8.29
N ILE A 166 -54.29 -12.83 8.07
CA ILE A 166 -55.03 -13.84 8.85
C ILE A 166 -55.26 -15.04 7.95
N THR A 167 -54.85 -16.23 8.37
CA THR A 167 -55.01 -17.47 7.60
C THR A 167 -55.73 -18.52 8.43
N GLU A 168 -56.85 -19.05 7.91
CA GLU A 168 -57.46 -20.27 8.46
C GLU A 168 -56.50 -21.45 8.27
N ASN A 169 -56.23 -22.17 9.35
CA ASN A 169 -55.38 -23.36 9.28
C ASN A 169 -56.15 -24.50 8.59
N LYS A 170 -55.60 -25.04 7.50
CA LYS A 170 -56.06 -26.32 6.92
C LYS A 170 -55.09 -27.41 7.35
N GLU A 171 -55.58 -28.35 8.14
CA GLU A 171 -54.83 -29.54 8.55
C GLU A 171 -54.22 -30.22 7.32
N LYS A 172 -52.93 -30.54 7.43
CA LYS A 172 -52.24 -31.45 6.52
C LYS A 172 -51.73 -32.61 7.37
N ASN A 173 -52.13 -33.82 7.02
CA ASN A 173 -51.57 -35.03 7.61
C ASN A 173 -50.07 -35.12 7.32
N ASP A 174 -49.30 -35.52 8.33
CA ASP A 174 -47.89 -35.86 8.17
C ASP A 174 -47.70 -37.10 7.27
N ASN A 175 -46.59 -37.11 6.54
CA ASN A 175 -45.84 -38.32 6.20
C ASN A 175 -44.37 -37.95 5.97
N ASN A 176 -43.47 -38.87 6.27
CA ASN A 176 -42.10 -38.55 6.72
C ASN A 176 -40.99 -38.96 5.72
N SER A 177 -39.79 -38.41 5.94
CA SER A 177 -38.50 -38.76 5.30
C SER A 177 -38.32 -38.28 3.84
N THR A 178 -37.12 -38.01 3.31
CA THR A 178 -35.72 -38.29 3.74
C THR A 178 -34.77 -37.08 3.62
N GLU A 179 -33.53 -37.28 4.06
CA GLU A 179 -32.36 -36.39 4.17
C GLU A 179 -31.93 -35.55 2.92
N GLY A 180 -31.16 -34.48 3.16
CA GLY A 180 -30.36 -33.76 2.16
C GLY A 180 -29.80 -32.42 2.65
N GLU A 181 -28.47 -32.24 2.66
CA GLU A 181 -27.80 -30.99 3.07
C GLU A 181 -27.81 -29.90 1.97
N SER A 182 -27.97 -28.63 2.35
CA SER A 182 -27.07 -27.51 1.96
C SER A 182 -27.50 -26.17 2.58
N LYS A 183 -26.60 -25.17 2.55
CA LYS A 183 -26.74 -23.86 3.20
C LYS A 183 -27.46 -22.84 2.32
N GLU A 184 -28.17 -21.89 2.93
CA GLU A 184 -27.82 -20.45 2.83
C GLU A 184 -28.55 -19.59 3.89
N GLU A 185 -28.09 -18.35 4.08
CA GLU A 185 -28.48 -17.48 5.20
C GLU A 185 -29.78 -16.67 4.93
N GLY A 186 -30.57 -16.41 5.97
CA GLY A 186 -31.86 -15.73 5.81
C GLY A 186 -32.56 -15.42 7.13
N GLU A 187 -31.91 -14.64 8.00
CA GLU A 187 -32.37 -14.30 9.35
C GLU A 187 -33.81 -13.71 9.36
N LYS A 188 -34.73 -14.42 10.05
CA LYS A 188 -36.14 -14.07 10.18
C LYS A 188 -36.63 -14.36 11.59
N ASP A 189 -36.53 -13.37 12.47
CA ASP A 189 -37.10 -13.45 13.82
C ASP A 189 -38.63 -13.63 13.77
N LYS A 190 -39.07 -14.85 14.12
CA LYS A 190 -40.44 -15.15 14.58
C LYS A 190 -40.38 -15.39 16.08
N GLU A 191 -40.83 -14.44 16.87
CA GLU A 191 -41.22 -14.71 18.26
C GLU A 191 -42.63 -15.32 18.24
N GLU A 192 -42.75 -16.62 18.53
CA GLU A 192 -44.04 -17.27 18.78
C GLU A 192 -44.31 -17.23 20.28
N ASN A 193 -45.21 -16.35 20.72
CA ASN A 193 -45.58 -16.24 22.12
C ASN A 193 -46.74 -17.20 22.44
N LYS A 194 -46.49 -18.21 23.27
CA LYS A 194 -47.50 -19.19 23.71
C LYS A 194 -47.78 -19.03 25.20
N GLU A 195 -48.88 -18.37 25.54
CA GLU A 195 -49.50 -18.51 26.86
C GLU A 195 -50.42 -19.74 26.85
N ALA A 196 -50.22 -20.64 27.81
CA ALA A 196 -51.05 -21.83 27.96
C ALA A 196 -52.17 -21.56 28.98
N HIS A 197 -53.41 -21.75 28.57
CA HIS A 197 -54.54 -21.88 29.48
C HIS A 197 -55.36 -23.10 29.05
N ASP A 198 -55.65 -23.99 30.00
CA ASP A 198 -56.20 -25.33 29.76
C ASP A 198 -57.61 -25.42 30.37
N ASP A 199 -58.63 -25.59 29.52
CA ASP A 199 -59.98 -26.03 29.88
C ASP A 199 -60.70 -26.52 28.60
N PRO A 200 -61.41 -27.67 28.59
CA PRO A 200 -61.81 -28.33 27.34
C PRO A 200 -63.23 -28.00 26.85
N ASN A 201 -63.51 -28.43 25.60
CA ASN A 201 -64.81 -28.50 24.94
C ASN A 201 -65.37 -27.21 24.30
N GLY A 202 -64.88 -26.89 23.11
CA GLY A 202 -65.50 -25.94 22.17
C GLY A 202 -64.71 -25.85 20.86
N GLY A 203 -65.30 -26.25 19.74
CA GLY A 203 -64.62 -26.29 18.44
C GLY A 203 -64.39 -24.91 17.81
N VAL A 204 -63.45 -24.15 18.36
CA VAL A 204 -63.02 -22.85 17.80
C VAL A 204 -61.93 -23.09 16.74
N LYS A 205 -62.12 -22.54 15.53
CA LYS A 205 -61.06 -22.48 14.52
C LYS A 205 -59.94 -21.57 15.01
N GLU A 206 -58.74 -22.11 15.18
CA GLU A 206 -57.56 -21.30 15.54
C GLU A 206 -57.14 -20.41 14.35
N LEU A 207 -57.35 -19.10 14.49
CA LEU A 207 -57.01 -18.10 13.47
C LEU A 207 -55.56 -17.63 13.64
N VAL A 208 -54.64 -18.26 12.91
CA VAL A 208 -53.23 -17.88 12.92
C VAL A 208 -53.04 -16.54 12.22
N THR A 209 -52.60 -15.54 12.98
CA THR A 209 -52.19 -14.22 12.47
C THR A 209 -50.70 -14.23 12.16
N LYS A 210 -50.32 -13.75 10.98
CA LYS A 210 -48.96 -13.76 10.46
C LYS A 210 -48.53 -12.35 10.05
N GLU A 211 -47.47 -11.84 10.67
CA GLU A 211 -46.97 -10.50 10.39
C GLU A 211 -45.95 -10.47 9.24
N ARG A 212 -46.01 -9.42 8.43
CA ARG A 212 -45.01 -9.07 7.40
C ARG A 212 -44.48 -7.66 7.67
N LYS A 213 -43.15 -7.52 7.75
CA LYS A 213 -42.45 -6.27 8.08
C LYS A 213 -41.89 -5.63 6.81
N HIS A 214 -42.56 -4.63 6.26
CA HIS A 214 -42.12 -3.89 5.07
C HIS A 214 -41.23 -2.70 5.48
N ARG A 215 -39.94 -2.71 5.11
CA ARG A 215 -38.97 -1.67 5.52
C ARG A 215 -38.56 -0.77 4.35
N VAL A 216 -38.94 0.49 4.40
CA VAL A 216 -38.59 1.53 3.42
C VAL A 216 -37.36 2.30 3.89
N LYS A 217 -36.34 2.46 3.04
CA LYS A 217 -35.24 3.42 3.27
C LYS A 217 -35.72 4.83 2.97
N LEU A 218 -35.55 5.73 3.92
CA LEU A 218 -35.94 7.14 3.80
C LEU A 218 -34.80 7.96 3.19
N HIS A 219 -35.14 9.10 2.58
CA HIS A 219 -34.14 10.06 2.14
C HIS A 219 -33.73 10.95 3.32
N VAL A 220 -32.46 11.33 3.38
CA VAL A 220 -31.88 12.15 4.45
C VAL A 220 -31.01 13.22 3.81
N ILE A 221 -31.33 14.49 4.07
CA ILE A 221 -30.50 15.64 3.72
C ILE A 221 -29.90 16.19 5.02
N ARG A 222 -28.60 16.46 5.05
CA ARG A 222 -27.85 16.93 6.22
C ARG A 222 -27.50 18.42 6.04
N HIS A 223 -27.70 19.22 7.09
CA HIS A 223 -27.47 20.66 7.09
C HIS A 223 -26.59 21.10 8.28
N PRO A 224 -25.77 22.16 8.12
CA PRO A 224 -24.92 22.68 9.18
C PRO A 224 -25.70 23.37 10.30
N PRO A 225 -25.07 23.59 11.46
CA PRO A 225 -25.54 24.58 12.43
C PRO A 225 -25.34 26.00 11.87
N ASN A 226 -26.11 26.97 12.37
CA ASN A 226 -26.24 28.29 11.75
C ASN A 226 -24.94 29.14 11.75
N ASP A 227 -24.01 28.83 12.64
CA ASP A 227 -22.71 29.46 12.85
C ASP A 227 -21.58 28.85 12.01
N VAL A 228 -21.75 27.66 11.44
CA VAL A 228 -20.74 26.97 10.63
C VAL A 228 -21.16 26.93 9.16
N LYS A 229 -20.31 27.42 8.26
CA LYS A 229 -20.48 27.22 6.82
C LYS A 229 -19.67 26.00 6.37
N TRP A 230 -20.34 24.97 5.89
CA TRP A 230 -19.68 23.89 5.15
C TRP A 230 -19.32 24.35 3.74
N TYR A 231 -18.27 23.76 3.19
CA TYR A 231 -17.99 23.84 1.76
C TYR A 231 -19.09 23.11 0.99
N ASP A 232 -19.74 23.79 0.05
CA ASP A 232 -20.47 23.10 -1.02
C ASP A 232 -19.45 22.55 -2.04
N THR A 233 -19.91 21.72 -2.98
CA THR A 233 -19.02 21.12 -3.98
C THR A 233 -18.28 22.18 -4.82
N LYS A 234 -18.94 23.32 -5.11
CA LYS A 234 -18.33 24.41 -5.89
C LYS A 234 -17.24 25.13 -5.13
N ALA A 235 -17.45 25.46 -3.85
CA ALA A 235 -16.42 26.06 -3.02
C ALA A 235 -15.26 25.10 -2.78
N PHE A 236 -15.53 23.79 -2.63
CA PHE A 236 -14.48 22.77 -2.50
C PHE A 236 -13.65 22.63 -3.77
N ASP A 237 -14.29 22.59 -4.95
CA ASP A 237 -13.61 22.56 -6.25
C ASP A 237 -12.79 23.84 -6.50
N ALA A 238 -13.32 25.01 -6.14
CA ALA A 238 -12.60 26.28 -6.22
C ALA A 238 -11.38 26.33 -5.30
N SER A 239 -11.52 25.88 -4.04
CA SER A 239 -10.42 25.82 -3.07
C SER A 239 -9.33 24.84 -3.53
N ARG A 240 -9.71 23.65 -4.02
CA ARG A 240 -8.77 22.68 -4.60
C ARG A 240 -8.04 23.25 -5.83
N LYS A 241 -8.72 24.03 -6.69
CA LYS A 241 -8.08 24.70 -7.82
C LYS A 241 -7.00 25.68 -7.36
N VAL A 242 -7.28 26.51 -6.36
CA VAL A 242 -6.30 27.47 -5.82
C VAL A 242 -5.07 26.75 -5.24
N LEU A 243 -5.26 25.64 -4.53
CA LEU A 243 -4.13 24.83 -4.03
C LEU A 243 -3.28 24.27 -5.17
N LEU A 244 -3.88 23.69 -6.20
CA LEU A 244 -3.14 23.18 -7.37
C LEU A 244 -2.39 24.29 -8.12
N GLU A 245 -2.96 25.49 -8.25
CA GLU A 245 -2.30 26.65 -8.85
C GLU A 245 -1.13 27.19 -8.01
N LEU A 246 -1.07 26.88 -6.71
CA LEU A 246 0.09 27.14 -5.84
C LEU A 246 1.12 26.00 -5.92
N ASP A 247 0.70 24.74 -5.88
CA ASP A 247 1.57 23.57 -6.01
C ASP A 247 2.37 23.59 -7.33
N ASP A 248 1.70 23.88 -8.45
CA ASP A 248 2.35 24.02 -9.77
C ASP A 248 3.32 25.21 -9.82
N ARG A 249 3.05 26.29 -9.07
CA ARG A 249 3.92 27.47 -8.97
C ARG A 249 5.19 27.16 -8.18
N ASP A 250 5.06 26.57 -7.00
CA ASP A 250 6.20 26.23 -6.14
C ASP A 250 7.06 25.14 -6.80
N LYS A 251 6.42 24.18 -7.46
CA LYS A 251 7.12 23.20 -8.32
C LYS A 251 7.86 23.88 -9.48
N SER A 252 7.28 24.88 -10.14
CA SER A 252 7.95 25.62 -11.22
C SER A 252 9.22 26.34 -10.74
N VAL A 253 9.20 26.89 -9.51
CA VAL A 253 10.39 27.47 -8.86
C VAL A 253 11.44 26.39 -8.58
N LEU A 254 11.05 25.24 -8.02
CA LEU A 254 11.95 24.11 -7.74
C LEU A 254 12.56 23.53 -9.04
N ASP A 255 11.76 23.30 -10.08
CA ASP A 255 12.20 22.80 -11.38
C ASP A 255 13.17 23.79 -12.06
N THR A 256 12.96 25.11 -11.88
CA THR A 256 13.85 26.16 -12.40
C THR A 256 15.18 26.17 -11.65
N ALA A 257 15.15 26.10 -10.31
CA ALA A 257 16.36 26.03 -9.48
C ALA A 257 17.16 24.74 -9.76
N GLN A 258 16.50 23.59 -9.93
CA GLN A 258 17.17 22.35 -10.33
C GLN A 258 17.80 22.47 -11.72
N ALA A 259 17.11 23.07 -12.70
CA ALA A 259 17.66 23.26 -14.04
C ALA A 259 18.88 24.20 -14.07
N GLN A 260 18.90 25.23 -13.21
CA GLN A 260 20.07 26.09 -13.00
C GLN A 260 21.21 25.33 -12.32
N ASN A 261 20.96 24.61 -11.22
CA ASN A 261 21.98 23.82 -10.52
C ASN A 261 22.61 22.78 -11.47
N MET A 262 21.81 22.11 -12.31
CA MET A 262 22.31 21.19 -13.34
C MET A 262 23.21 21.87 -14.39
N LEU A 263 23.01 23.15 -14.67
CA LEU A 263 23.87 23.94 -15.57
C LEU A 263 25.19 24.31 -14.87
N GLU A 264 25.11 24.81 -13.63
CA GLU A 264 26.29 25.18 -12.83
C GLU A 264 27.19 23.96 -12.54
N THR A 265 26.60 22.82 -12.14
CA THR A 265 27.32 21.55 -11.99
C THR A 265 27.99 21.12 -13.30
N TYR A 266 27.29 21.20 -14.43
CA TYR A 266 27.88 20.85 -15.73
C TYR A 266 29.05 21.78 -16.11
N ILE A 267 28.94 23.08 -15.84
CA ILE A 267 30.02 24.05 -16.08
C ILE A 267 31.25 23.71 -15.22
N PHE A 268 31.05 23.45 -13.93
CA PHE A 268 32.14 23.11 -13.01
C PHE A 268 32.82 21.77 -13.36
N GLU A 269 32.04 20.70 -13.53
CA GLU A 269 32.55 19.37 -13.90
C GLU A 269 33.29 19.40 -15.23
N SER A 270 32.72 20.05 -16.24
CA SER A 270 33.32 20.15 -17.58
C SER A 270 34.63 20.94 -17.57
N ARG A 271 34.69 22.05 -16.82
CA ARG A 271 35.91 22.85 -16.66
C ARG A 271 37.03 22.04 -15.98
N MET A 272 36.70 21.32 -14.91
CA MET A 272 37.66 20.44 -14.22
C MET A 272 38.15 19.31 -15.14
N ALA A 273 37.26 18.66 -15.88
CA ALA A 273 37.63 17.59 -16.80
C ALA A 273 38.55 18.09 -17.95
N LEU A 274 38.20 19.21 -18.60
CA LEU A 274 39.00 19.80 -19.69
C LEU A 274 40.41 20.21 -19.26
N GLN A 275 40.60 20.57 -17.97
CA GLN A 275 41.87 21.02 -17.41
C GLN A 275 42.71 19.92 -16.77
N SER A 276 42.12 18.82 -16.29
CA SER A 276 42.83 17.82 -15.46
C SER A 276 42.66 16.36 -15.90
N ASP A 277 41.69 16.02 -16.76
CA ASP A 277 41.50 14.64 -17.20
C ASP A 277 42.45 14.29 -18.36
N LYS A 278 43.39 13.38 -18.07
CA LYS A 278 44.34 12.83 -19.02
C LYS A 278 43.67 12.12 -20.20
N TYR A 279 42.48 11.54 -20.03
CA TYR A 279 41.74 10.91 -21.13
C TYR A 279 41.12 11.96 -22.06
N VAL A 280 40.58 13.05 -21.51
CA VAL A 280 40.08 14.21 -22.29
C VAL A 280 41.20 14.80 -23.16
N GLU A 281 42.40 14.98 -22.60
CA GLU A 281 43.58 15.44 -23.34
C GLU A 281 44.01 14.52 -24.50
N GLN A 282 43.73 13.21 -24.41
CA GLN A 282 44.08 12.25 -25.48
C GLN A 282 43.03 12.18 -26.62
N VAL A 283 41.82 12.71 -26.43
CA VAL A 283 40.69 12.58 -27.38
C VAL A 283 40.18 13.92 -27.94
N SER A 284 40.90 15.00 -27.68
CA SER A 284 40.59 16.37 -28.11
C SER A 284 41.85 17.10 -28.57
N THR A 285 41.69 18.21 -29.30
CA THR A 285 42.80 19.14 -29.62
C THR A 285 42.75 20.35 -28.70
N GLU A 286 43.86 21.07 -28.56
CA GLU A 286 43.93 22.25 -27.68
C GLU A 286 42.91 23.33 -28.09
N GLU A 287 42.73 23.53 -29.39
CA GLU A 287 41.73 24.46 -29.96
C GLU A 287 40.31 24.08 -29.55
N THR A 288 39.94 22.79 -29.66
CA THR A 288 38.62 22.31 -29.23
C THR A 288 38.42 22.38 -27.71
N ARG A 289 39.49 22.23 -26.92
CA ARG A 289 39.41 22.43 -25.46
C ARG A 289 39.20 23.91 -25.11
N THR A 290 39.90 24.83 -25.79
CA THR A 290 39.71 26.27 -25.57
C THR A 290 38.33 26.77 -26.00
N GLU A 291 37.80 26.32 -27.15
CA GLU A 291 36.44 26.68 -27.61
C GLU A 291 35.37 26.29 -26.58
N VAL A 292 35.48 25.09 -26.00
CA VAL A 292 34.55 24.65 -24.95
C VAL A 292 34.77 25.43 -23.64
N LEU A 293 36.03 25.65 -23.21
CA LEU A 293 36.31 26.44 -22.00
C LEU A 293 35.79 27.89 -22.08
N ASP A 294 35.89 28.52 -23.24
CA ASP A 294 35.32 29.86 -23.50
C ASP A 294 33.79 29.82 -23.47
N ALA A 295 33.16 28.82 -24.12
CA ALA A 295 31.70 28.64 -24.10
C ALA A 295 31.14 28.37 -22.69
N LEU A 296 31.87 27.59 -21.87
CA LEU A 296 31.53 27.36 -20.46
C LEU A 296 31.62 28.64 -19.63
N SER A 297 32.63 29.48 -19.89
CA SER A 297 32.87 30.71 -19.13
C SER A 297 31.85 31.81 -19.52
N GLN A 298 31.50 31.92 -20.80
CA GLN A 298 30.37 32.74 -21.26
C GLN A 298 29.03 32.27 -20.67
N ALA A 299 28.85 30.97 -20.43
CA ALA A 299 27.64 30.45 -19.80
C ALA A 299 27.58 30.74 -18.29
N GLU A 300 28.73 30.77 -17.60
CA GLU A 300 28.82 31.17 -16.19
C GLU A 300 28.47 32.66 -16.01
N GLU A 301 28.99 33.54 -16.86
CA GLU A 301 28.63 34.97 -16.87
C GLU A 301 27.13 35.17 -17.18
N TRP A 302 26.62 34.45 -18.20
CA TRP A 302 25.21 34.50 -18.59
C TRP A 302 24.22 34.07 -17.48
N VAL A 303 24.62 33.18 -16.55
CA VAL A 303 23.77 32.80 -15.39
C VAL A 303 23.53 33.99 -14.43
N TRP A 304 24.41 35.00 -14.43
CA TRP A 304 24.23 36.24 -13.68
C TRP A 304 23.44 37.30 -14.45
N GLU A 305 23.56 37.34 -15.78
CA GLU A 305 22.84 38.30 -16.64
C GLU A 305 21.38 37.92 -16.96
N VAL A 306 21.01 36.63 -16.87
CA VAL A 306 19.72 36.14 -17.37
C VAL A 306 18.52 36.71 -16.58
N THR A 307 17.76 37.57 -17.25
CA THR A 307 16.55 38.22 -16.72
C THR A 307 15.33 37.31 -16.71
N GLU A 308 15.17 36.44 -17.72
CA GLU A 308 14.08 35.46 -17.81
C GLU A 308 14.54 34.09 -17.29
N ARG A 309 14.39 33.88 -15.97
CA ARG A 309 14.76 32.63 -15.31
C ARG A 309 13.62 31.62 -15.40
N SER A 310 13.73 30.66 -16.31
CA SER A 310 12.79 29.54 -16.43
C SER A 310 13.49 28.21 -16.66
N THR A 311 12.84 27.11 -16.24
CA THR A 311 13.27 25.73 -16.46
C THR A 311 13.68 25.44 -17.90
N GLU A 312 12.99 26.02 -18.88
CA GLU A 312 13.26 25.80 -20.31
C GLU A 312 14.49 26.55 -20.80
N VAL A 313 14.69 27.79 -20.34
CA VAL A 313 15.85 28.64 -20.67
C VAL A 313 17.15 27.99 -20.18
N PHE A 314 17.19 27.52 -18.93
CA PHE A 314 18.36 26.81 -18.39
C PHE A 314 18.59 25.46 -19.08
N LYS A 315 17.53 24.66 -19.34
CA LYS A 315 17.65 23.39 -20.08
C LYS A 315 18.13 23.58 -21.52
N LYS A 316 17.74 24.69 -22.18
CA LYS A 316 18.25 25.05 -23.52
C LYS A 316 19.74 25.38 -23.46
N LYS A 317 20.19 26.24 -22.55
CA LYS A 317 21.62 26.59 -22.43
C LYS A 317 22.48 25.38 -22.08
N LEU A 318 22.01 24.52 -21.17
CA LEU A 318 22.66 23.24 -20.86
C LEU A 318 22.76 22.33 -22.08
N LYS A 319 21.72 22.27 -22.93
CA LYS A 319 21.75 21.49 -24.18
C LYS A 319 22.78 22.06 -25.19
N GLU A 320 22.86 23.38 -25.33
CA GLU A 320 23.84 24.05 -26.19
C GLU A 320 25.27 23.68 -25.78
N LEU A 321 25.61 23.79 -24.48
CA LEU A 321 26.92 23.37 -23.97
C LEU A 321 27.19 21.87 -24.17
N LYS A 322 26.19 21.02 -23.91
CA LYS A 322 26.32 19.57 -24.08
C LYS A 322 26.59 19.14 -25.52
N GLN A 323 26.08 19.88 -26.50
CA GLN A 323 26.38 19.61 -27.91
C GLN A 323 27.86 19.85 -28.27
N LEU A 324 28.58 20.66 -27.48
CA LEU A 324 30.02 20.92 -27.64
C LEU A 324 30.87 19.98 -26.76
N GLY A 325 30.52 19.84 -25.48
CA GLY A 325 31.31 19.11 -24.48
C GLY A 325 31.08 17.59 -24.47
N ASP A 326 29.84 17.11 -24.56
CA ASP A 326 29.53 15.68 -24.39
C ASP A 326 30.22 14.75 -25.42
N PRO A 327 30.53 15.14 -26.67
CA PRO A 327 31.34 14.32 -27.57
C PRO A 327 32.75 14.03 -27.01
N ILE A 328 33.41 15.04 -26.44
CA ILE A 328 34.76 14.91 -25.85
C ILE A 328 34.69 14.00 -24.62
N PHE A 329 33.76 14.27 -23.70
CA PHE A 329 33.61 13.45 -22.48
C PHE A 329 33.14 12.02 -22.77
N SER A 330 32.39 11.81 -23.86
CA SER A 330 32.01 10.47 -24.31
C SER A 330 33.23 9.70 -24.82
N ARG A 331 34.07 10.30 -25.68
CA ARG A 331 35.31 9.66 -26.15
C ARG A 331 36.27 9.35 -25.00
N ALA A 332 36.38 10.25 -24.01
CA ALA A 332 37.26 10.07 -22.86
C ALA A 332 36.84 8.86 -22.00
N LYS A 333 35.57 8.79 -21.58
CA LYS A 333 35.01 7.66 -20.81
C LYS A 333 35.07 6.34 -21.58
N GLU A 334 34.83 6.40 -22.89
CA GLU A 334 34.98 5.26 -23.78
C GLU A 334 36.44 4.78 -23.89
N LEU A 335 37.42 5.68 -23.96
CA LEU A 335 38.85 5.35 -23.96
C LEU A 335 39.30 4.73 -22.63
N GLU A 336 38.81 5.25 -21.50
CA GLU A 336 39.08 4.71 -20.16
C GLU A 336 38.47 3.31 -19.98
N HIS A 337 37.19 3.14 -20.28
CA HIS A 337 36.44 1.94 -19.90
C HIS A 337 36.51 0.79 -20.92
N ARG A 338 36.64 1.08 -22.24
CA ARG A 338 36.65 0.04 -23.29
C ARG A 338 37.71 -1.06 -23.08
N PRO A 339 38.96 -0.79 -22.67
CA PRO A 339 39.94 -1.85 -22.43
C PRO A 339 39.51 -2.84 -21.34
N ASN A 340 38.82 -2.36 -20.29
CA ASN A 340 38.24 -3.22 -19.26
C ASN A 340 37.01 -3.98 -19.81
N ALA A 341 36.10 -3.29 -20.52
CA ALA A 341 34.93 -3.91 -21.12
C ALA A 341 35.28 -5.06 -22.08
N VAL A 342 36.27 -4.86 -22.97
CA VAL A 342 36.82 -5.92 -23.85
C VAL A 342 37.41 -7.08 -23.04
N LYS A 343 38.14 -6.79 -21.95
CA LYS A 343 38.72 -7.81 -21.06
C LYS A 343 37.67 -8.62 -20.30
N GLN A 344 36.55 -8.03 -19.89
CA GLN A 344 35.43 -8.77 -19.30
C GLN A 344 34.64 -9.54 -20.37
N ALA A 345 34.45 -8.96 -21.56
CA ALA A 345 33.80 -9.59 -22.70
C ALA A 345 34.48 -10.90 -23.08
N GLY A 346 35.82 -10.91 -23.22
CA GLY A 346 36.58 -12.13 -23.49
C GLY A 346 36.38 -13.24 -22.45
N LYS A 347 36.29 -12.89 -21.16
CA LYS A 347 35.98 -13.87 -20.09
C LYS A 347 34.57 -14.42 -20.20
N ILE A 348 33.59 -13.58 -20.56
CA ILE A 348 32.19 -14.02 -20.70
C ILE A 348 32.04 -14.90 -21.94
N ILE A 349 32.67 -14.53 -23.07
CA ILE A 349 32.74 -15.35 -24.29
C ILE A 349 33.35 -16.74 -23.98
N HIS A 350 34.45 -16.79 -23.21
CA HIS A 350 35.06 -18.05 -22.78
C HIS A 350 34.07 -18.91 -21.96
N LYS A 351 33.43 -18.32 -20.94
CA LYS A 351 32.39 -19.02 -20.15
C LYS A 351 31.20 -19.50 -20.99
N LEU A 352 30.77 -18.71 -21.98
CA LEU A 352 29.68 -19.09 -22.88
C LEU A 352 30.05 -20.29 -23.76
N TYR A 353 31.32 -20.44 -24.14
CA TYR A 353 31.82 -21.66 -24.78
C TYR A 353 31.86 -22.86 -23.81
N GLU A 354 32.34 -22.67 -22.58
CA GLU A 354 32.31 -23.72 -21.53
C GLU A 354 30.87 -24.19 -21.27
N SER A 355 29.92 -23.27 -21.09
CA SER A 355 28.49 -23.56 -20.92
C SER A 355 27.89 -24.26 -22.14
N ALA A 356 28.26 -23.88 -23.36
CA ALA A 356 27.79 -24.59 -24.57
C ALA A 356 28.29 -26.05 -24.60
N GLU A 357 29.53 -26.33 -24.18
CA GLU A 357 30.02 -27.71 -24.02
C GLU A 357 29.34 -28.45 -22.86
N ILE A 358 29.12 -27.80 -21.71
CA ILE A 358 28.42 -28.39 -20.55
C ILE A 358 26.99 -28.76 -20.90
N LEU A 359 26.27 -27.88 -21.61
CA LEU A 359 24.93 -28.16 -22.15
C LEU A 359 24.97 -29.35 -23.11
N LYS A 360 25.92 -29.40 -24.06
CA LYS A 360 26.06 -30.49 -25.04
C LYS A 360 26.43 -31.84 -24.41
N LYS A 361 27.20 -31.85 -23.30
CA LYS A 361 27.64 -33.07 -22.60
C LYS A 361 26.63 -33.57 -21.57
N ASN A 362 26.11 -32.68 -20.72
CA ASN A 362 25.34 -33.06 -19.53
C ASN A 362 23.82 -32.99 -19.76
N TYR A 363 23.34 -31.98 -20.51
CA TYR A 363 21.92 -31.68 -20.67
C TYR A 363 21.33 -32.42 -21.89
N THR A 364 21.45 -33.74 -21.90
CA THR A 364 21.05 -34.66 -23.00
C THR A 364 19.55 -34.68 -23.36
N TRP A 365 18.72 -33.83 -22.74
CA TRP A 365 17.33 -33.55 -23.12
C TRP A 365 17.16 -32.24 -23.91
N ILE A 366 18.20 -31.42 -24.01
CA ILE A 366 18.20 -30.20 -24.83
C ILE A 366 18.59 -30.57 -26.26
N PRO A 367 17.84 -30.12 -27.28
CA PRO A 367 18.18 -30.35 -28.68
C PRO A 367 19.57 -29.81 -29.06
N ILE A 368 20.37 -30.64 -29.76
CA ILE A 368 21.76 -30.31 -30.13
C ILE A 368 21.84 -29.05 -31.01
N ASN A 369 20.83 -28.82 -31.86
CA ASN A 369 20.75 -27.60 -32.66
C ASN A 369 20.62 -26.33 -31.81
N GLU A 370 20.02 -26.38 -30.61
CA GLU A 370 19.95 -25.19 -29.74
C GLU A 370 21.27 -24.90 -29.02
N THR A 371 22.08 -25.91 -28.69
CA THR A 371 23.44 -25.70 -28.16
C THR A 371 24.42 -25.30 -29.26
N GLU A 372 24.21 -25.74 -30.50
CA GLU A 372 24.96 -25.28 -31.67
C GLU A 372 24.58 -23.86 -32.10
N VAL A 373 23.31 -23.43 -31.95
CA VAL A 373 22.95 -22.01 -32.11
C VAL A 373 23.59 -21.15 -31.03
N LEU A 374 23.63 -21.58 -29.76
CA LEU A 374 24.37 -20.86 -28.71
C LEU A 374 25.86 -20.71 -29.09
N PHE A 375 26.53 -21.81 -29.46
CA PHE A 375 27.93 -21.79 -29.86
C PHE A 375 28.21 -20.87 -31.06
N ASN A 376 27.37 -20.94 -32.10
CA ASN A 376 27.50 -20.08 -33.28
C ASN A 376 27.21 -18.61 -32.97
N LEU A 377 26.32 -18.32 -32.00
CA LEU A 377 26.04 -16.96 -31.56
C LEU A 377 27.20 -16.37 -30.74
N THR A 378 27.77 -17.14 -29.81
CA THR A 378 29.02 -16.79 -29.09
C THR A 378 30.15 -16.48 -30.08
N LYS A 379 30.34 -17.35 -31.07
CA LYS A 379 31.35 -17.16 -32.14
C LYS A 379 31.07 -15.93 -33.01
N SER A 380 29.80 -15.60 -33.27
CA SER A 380 29.41 -14.39 -33.99
C SER A 380 29.76 -13.11 -33.19
N VAL A 381 29.52 -13.12 -31.87
CA VAL A 381 29.88 -12.00 -30.99
C VAL A 381 31.40 -11.86 -30.85
N GLU A 382 32.15 -12.95 -30.74
CA GLU A 382 33.62 -12.96 -30.72
C GLU A 382 34.22 -12.44 -32.04
N ALA A 383 33.74 -12.94 -33.19
CA ALA A 383 34.21 -12.49 -34.50
C ALA A 383 33.89 -11.01 -34.75
N TRP A 384 32.71 -10.55 -34.33
CA TRP A 384 32.38 -9.12 -34.35
C TRP A 384 33.32 -8.32 -33.45
N LEU A 385 33.49 -8.72 -32.18
CA LEU A 385 34.32 -7.98 -31.22
C LEU A 385 35.77 -7.81 -31.71
N ASN A 386 36.36 -8.87 -32.25
CA ASN A 386 37.72 -8.84 -32.80
C ASN A 386 37.83 -7.89 -34.00
N ASN A 387 36.90 -7.97 -34.95
CA ASN A 387 36.84 -7.06 -36.11
C ASN A 387 36.66 -5.58 -35.71
N GLN A 388 35.87 -5.31 -34.66
CA GLN A 388 35.68 -3.94 -34.17
C GLN A 388 36.90 -3.41 -33.40
N ILE A 389 37.62 -4.27 -32.67
CA ILE A 389 38.91 -3.91 -32.03
C ILE A 389 39.93 -3.53 -33.11
N GLU A 390 40.02 -4.33 -34.18
CA GLU A 390 40.89 -4.07 -35.34
C GLU A 390 40.51 -2.72 -36.00
N SER A 391 39.24 -2.55 -36.38
CA SER A 391 38.71 -1.30 -36.96
C SER A 391 38.90 -0.06 -36.06
N GLN A 392 38.86 -0.24 -34.73
CA GLN A 392 39.06 0.84 -33.77
C GLN A 392 40.55 1.18 -33.55
N SER A 393 41.46 0.26 -33.86
CA SER A 393 42.91 0.51 -33.80
C SER A 393 43.44 1.31 -34.98
N GLU A 394 42.74 1.29 -36.12
CA GLU A 394 43.05 2.10 -37.31
C GLU A 394 42.52 3.54 -37.21
N ARG A 395 41.62 3.83 -36.25
CA ARG A 395 40.88 5.09 -36.15
C ARG A 395 41.49 6.07 -35.14
N SER A 396 41.47 7.37 -35.47
CA SER A 396 41.95 8.43 -34.58
C SER A 396 41.20 8.48 -33.24
N LEU A 397 41.93 8.78 -32.16
CA LEU A 397 41.36 9.01 -30.82
C LEU A 397 40.47 10.28 -30.75
N THR A 398 40.65 11.21 -31.70
CA THR A 398 39.84 12.44 -31.80
C THR A 398 38.52 12.24 -32.54
N GLU A 399 38.32 11.10 -33.21
CA GLU A 399 37.05 10.74 -33.83
C GLU A 399 36.14 9.98 -32.86
N ASP A 400 34.83 10.02 -33.12
CA ASP A 400 33.87 9.21 -32.39
C ASP A 400 34.16 7.70 -32.62
N PRO A 401 34.01 6.83 -31.61
CA PRO A 401 34.47 5.45 -31.70
C PRO A 401 33.66 4.60 -32.68
N VAL A 402 34.28 3.51 -33.15
CA VAL A 402 33.64 2.52 -34.05
C VAL A 402 32.56 1.71 -33.31
N PHE A 403 32.76 1.47 -32.02
CA PHE A 403 31.81 0.78 -31.14
C PHE A 403 31.87 1.32 -29.72
N SER A 404 30.71 1.38 -29.04
CA SER A 404 30.63 1.79 -27.64
C SER A 404 30.72 0.59 -26.68
N VAL A 405 31.02 0.85 -25.40
CA VAL A 405 30.90 -0.15 -24.33
C VAL A 405 29.49 -0.75 -24.29
N LYS A 406 28.45 0.07 -24.53
CA LYS A 406 27.05 -0.37 -24.56
C LYS A 406 26.75 -1.35 -25.70
N ASP A 407 27.45 -1.26 -26.83
CA ASP A 407 27.31 -2.23 -27.93
C ASP A 407 27.89 -3.59 -27.57
N ILE A 408 28.99 -3.61 -26.78
CA ILE A 408 29.56 -4.84 -26.22
C ILE A 408 28.56 -5.48 -25.25
N GLU A 409 28.08 -4.71 -24.27
CA GLU A 409 27.13 -5.17 -23.24
C GLU A 409 25.84 -5.73 -23.87
N ARG A 410 25.22 -4.98 -24.78
CA ARG A 410 23.99 -5.38 -25.48
C ARG A 410 24.16 -6.65 -26.31
N ARG A 411 25.32 -6.85 -26.95
CA ARG A 411 25.57 -8.06 -27.76
C ARG A 411 25.82 -9.27 -26.88
N ILE A 412 26.47 -9.09 -25.73
CA ILE A 412 26.73 -10.17 -24.77
C ILE A 412 25.46 -10.57 -24.03
N SER A 413 24.61 -9.62 -23.60
CA SER A 413 23.39 -9.92 -22.84
C SER A 413 22.46 -10.87 -23.60
N ILE A 414 22.30 -10.67 -24.92
CA ILE A 414 21.51 -11.54 -25.80
C ILE A 414 21.99 -13.01 -25.76
N VAL A 415 23.31 -13.25 -25.67
CA VAL A 415 23.88 -14.60 -25.59
C VAL A 415 23.73 -15.18 -24.17
N GLN A 416 23.90 -14.36 -23.13
CA GLN A 416 23.70 -14.76 -21.73
C GLN A 416 22.23 -15.08 -21.43
N GLU A 417 21.28 -14.31 -21.96
CA GLU A 417 19.84 -14.61 -21.89
C GLU A 417 19.54 -15.97 -22.54
N MET A 418 20.16 -16.26 -23.70
CA MET A 418 20.01 -17.56 -24.36
C MET A 418 20.64 -18.71 -23.54
N GLU A 419 21.82 -18.51 -22.97
CA GLU A 419 22.50 -19.45 -22.07
C GLU A 419 21.62 -19.77 -20.85
N GLN A 420 21.19 -18.75 -20.11
CA GLN A 420 20.33 -18.90 -18.93
C GLN A 420 19.03 -19.63 -19.27
N ARG A 421 18.39 -19.26 -20.39
CA ARG A 421 17.16 -19.91 -20.88
C ARG A 421 17.36 -21.38 -21.25
N LEU A 422 18.57 -21.81 -21.62
CA LEU A 422 18.90 -23.21 -21.86
C LEU A 422 19.25 -23.94 -20.55
N MET A 423 20.10 -23.36 -19.71
CA MET A 423 20.50 -23.92 -18.40
C MET A 423 19.30 -24.14 -17.47
N ALA A 424 18.28 -23.28 -17.54
CA ALA A 424 17.04 -23.40 -16.76
C ALA A 424 16.08 -24.51 -17.24
N ARG A 425 16.31 -25.15 -18.41
CA ARG A 425 15.40 -26.17 -18.93
C ARG A 425 15.50 -27.47 -18.15
N ARG A 426 14.44 -27.77 -17.39
CA ARG A 426 14.25 -29.08 -16.76
C ARG A 426 13.99 -30.17 -17.82
N PRO A 427 14.43 -31.43 -17.58
CA PRO A 427 14.13 -32.55 -18.48
C PRO A 427 12.62 -32.84 -18.55
N PRO A 428 12.09 -33.28 -19.70
CA PRO A 428 10.68 -33.68 -19.83
C PRO A 428 10.29 -34.81 -18.86
N PRO A 429 9.05 -34.87 -18.36
CA PRO A 429 8.63 -35.86 -17.34
C PRO A 429 8.89 -37.33 -17.68
N ASP A 430 8.88 -37.70 -18.96
CA ASP A 430 9.12 -39.09 -19.41
C ASP A 430 10.60 -39.42 -19.66
N PHE A 431 11.50 -38.44 -19.57
CA PHE A 431 12.94 -38.62 -19.80
C PHE A 431 13.54 -39.68 -18.86
N PHE A 432 13.23 -39.59 -17.56
CA PHE A 432 13.69 -40.56 -16.56
C PHE A 432 13.00 -41.93 -16.69
N LYS A 433 11.75 -41.99 -17.19
CA LYS A 433 11.04 -43.26 -17.45
C LYS A 433 11.75 -44.06 -18.54
N LYS A 434 12.07 -43.42 -19.68
CA LYS A 434 12.85 -44.04 -20.76
C LYS A 434 14.26 -44.45 -20.30
N LYS A 435 14.92 -43.66 -19.44
CA LYS A 435 16.26 -43.97 -18.93
C LYS A 435 16.29 -45.20 -17.99
N ARG A 436 15.21 -45.49 -17.25
CA ARG A 436 15.06 -46.75 -16.48
C ARG A 436 14.90 -47.96 -17.41
N GLN A 437 13.96 -47.91 -18.35
CA GLN A 437 13.70 -49.00 -19.31
C GLN A 437 14.91 -49.34 -20.19
N ALA A 438 15.76 -48.36 -20.52
CA ALA A 438 17.01 -48.58 -21.23
C ALA A 438 18.05 -49.34 -20.37
N LYS A 439 18.11 -49.07 -19.06
CA LYS A 439 19.02 -49.77 -18.13
C LYS A 439 18.62 -51.24 -17.94
N GLU A 440 17.32 -51.50 -17.84
CA GLU A 440 16.75 -52.85 -17.68
C GLU A 440 17.06 -53.75 -18.89
N LYS A 441 17.06 -53.21 -20.12
CA LYS A 441 17.41 -53.98 -21.32
C LYS A 441 18.88 -54.42 -21.40
N ASN A 442 19.81 -53.61 -20.89
CA ASN A 442 21.25 -53.95 -20.89
C ASN A 442 21.66 -54.90 -19.75
N ALA A 443 20.79 -55.18 -18.79
CA ALA A 443 21.07 -56.10 -17.68
C ALA A 443 20.88 -57.59 -18.04
N ASN A 444 20.37 -57.89 -19.24
CA ASN A 444 19.82 -59.21 -19.57
C ASN A 444 20.71 -60.07 -20.49
N THR A 445 22.00 -59.74 -20.63
CA THR A 445 22.95 -60.46 -21.51
C THR A 445 24.25 -60.91 -20.84
N THR A 446 24.27 -61.13 -19.52
CA THR A 446 25.24 -62.01 -18.84
C THR A 446 24.73 -62.48 -17.48
N LYS A 447 24.22 -63.71 -17.40
CA LYS A 447 24.05 -64.47 -16.14
C LYS A 447 24.14 -65.97 -16.42
N SER A 448 25.17 -66.62 -15.89
CA SER A 448 25.26 -68.07 -15.77
C SER A 448 26.42 -68.47 -14.84
N ASN A 449 26.08 -68.83 -13.59
CA ASN A 449 26.72 -69.85 -12.73
C ASN A 449 28.21 -69.65 -12.31
N ASP A 450 28.72 -70.18 -11.18
CA ASP A 450 28.09 -70.90 -10.06
C ASP A 450 28.84 -70.61 -8.73
N THR A 451 28.08 -70.51 -7.63
CA THR A 451 28.17 -71.34 -6.40
C THR A 451 29.54 -71.95 -6.00
N SER A 452 30.08 -71.83 -4.77
CA SER A 452 29.84 -71.03 -3.53
C SER A 452 31.12 -71.15 -2.63
N THR A 453 31.28 -70.83 -1.33
CA THR A 453 30.50 -70.43 -0.12
C THR A 453 31.50 -69.67 0.82
N THR A 454 31.39 -69.33 2.13
CA THR A 454 30.49 -69.61 3.28
C THR A 454 30.64 -68.50 4.37
N ASN A 455 29.62 -68.40 5.24
CA ASN A 455 29.59 -68.13 6.70
C ASN A 455 30.92 -67.99 7.49
N ASP A 456 31.06 -67.16 8.55
CA ASP A 456 30.19 -66.19 9.28
C ASP A 456 31.12 -65.13 9.95
N THR A 457 30.75 -64.06 10.68
CA THR A 457 29.59 -63.64 11.53
C THR A 457 29.01 -62.27 11.08
N LEU A 458 28.03 -61.54 11.68
CA LEU A 458 27.48 -61.27 13.04
C LEU A 458 28.41 -60.51 14.01
N GLU A 459 27.97 -59.50 14.78
CA GLU A 459 26.70 -58.72 14.85
C GLU A 459 26.97 -57.23 14.45
N ASP A 460 26.09 -56.20 14.45
CA ASP A 460 24.65 -56.02 14.76
C ASP A 460 24.08 -54.75 14.02
N GLU A 461 22.82 -54.35 14.28
CA GLU A 461 22.15 -53.08 13.88
C GLU A 461 21.58 -52.35 15.16
N PRO A 462 20.66 -51.34 15.15
CA PRO A 462 20.05 -50.50 14.08
C PRO A 462 20.56 -49.03 14.23
N GLN A 463 19.85 -47.88 14.13
CA GLN A 463 18.45 -47.48 13.89
C GLN A 463 18.37 -46.03 13.34
N SER A 464 17.16 -45.53 13.08
CA SER A 464 16.79 -44.17 12.62
C SER A 464 15.93 -43.41 13.63
N GLU A 465 15.90 -42.06 13.56
CA GLU A 465 14.69 -41.23 13.31
C GLU A 465 14.99 -39.71 13.21
N ASP A 466 13.95 -38.94 12.83
CA ASP A 466 13.77 -37.50 12.48
C ASP A 466 14.66 -36.41 13.19
N GLU A 467 14.86 -35.18 12.67
CA GLU A 467 13.83 -34.15 12.37
C GLU A 467 14.23 -32.98 11.41
N GLN A 468 13.19 -32.37 10.82
CA GLN A 468 12.97 -30.93 10.47
C GLN A 468 13.98 -30.08 9.63
N LYS A 469 13.47 -29.51 8.52
CA LYS A 469 13.23 -28.06 8.24
C LYS A 469 14.11 -26.97 8.89
N ASP A 470 14.32 -25.79 8.28
CA ASP A 470 14.22 -25.25 6.91
C ASP A 470 14.76 -23.79 6.95
N GLN A 471 15.32 -23.25 5.85
CA GLN A 471 15.70 -21.82 5.67
C GLN A 471 16.73 -21.25 6.68
N GLU A 472 17.36 -20.08 6.51
CA GLU A 472 17.88 -19.36 5.32
C GLU A 472 19.05 -18.48 5.82
N ASN A 473 20.07 -18.24 5.00
CA ASN A 473 20.71 -16.90 4.96
C ASN A 473 21.62 -16.72 3.75
N THR A 474 21.53 -15.55 3.13
CA THR A 474 22.40 -15.11 2.02
C THR A 474 23.55 -14.24 2.54
N PHE A 475 24.67 -14.27 1.82
CA PHE A 475 25.77 -13.34 2.01
C PHE A 475 25.35 -11.91 1.64
N THR A 476 25.65 -10.95 2.50
CA THR A 476 25.93 -9.55 2.11
C THR A 476 27.29 -9.13 2.68
N SER A 477 27.93 -8.15 2.04
CA SER A 477 29.38 -7.94 2.12
C SER A 477 29.86 -7.13 3.33
N SER A 478 31.02 -7.54 3.84
CA SER A 478 31.89 -6.75 4.72
C SER A 478 32.44 -5.49 4.03
N THR A 479 32.56 -4.40 4.80
CA THR A 479 33.55 -3.35 4.57
C THR A 479 34.17 -2.98 5.91
N ASP A 480 35.47 -3.18 6.06
CA ASP A 480 36.19 -2.85 7.30
C ASP A 480 36.52 -1.35 7.40
N ALA A 481 36.41 -0.81 8.62
CA ALA A 481 37.09 0.41 9.04
C ALA A 481 37.35 0.33 10.55
N ASN A 482 38.50 -0.21 10.95
CA ASN A 482 38.98 -0.10 12.33
C ASN A 482 39.68 1.24 12.52
N ASP A 483 39.31 1.99 13.56
CA ASP A 483 40.31 2.54 14.47
C ASP A 483 39.75 2.58 15.90
N ALA A 484 40.60 2.30 16.89
CA ALA A 484 40.20 2.07 18.28
C ALA A 484 41.40 2.21 19.24
N GLU A 485 41.85 3.45 19.47
CA GLU A 485 42.97 3.71 20.37
C GLU A 485 42.56 3.54 21.86
N LYS A 486 43.29 2.67 22.57
CA LYS A 486 43.06 2.39 23.99
C LYS A 486 43.90 3.30 24.86
N THR A 487 43.30 3.92 25.87
CA THR A 487 44.00 4.21 27.14
C THR A 487 43.24 3.62 28.32
N ASN A 488 43.99 3.06 29.27
CA ASN A 488 43.47 2.38 30.46
C ASN A 488 44.48 2.58 31.59
N LYS A 489 44.04 3.08 32.75
CA LYS A 489 44.71 2.85 34.06
C LYS A 489 43.86 3.27 35.26
N ASN A 490 43.52 2.28 36.06
CA ASN A 490 43.61 2.17 37.52
C ASN A 490 43.63 3.46 38.39
N GLY A 491 42.86 3.47 39.48
CA GLY A 491 43.06 4.40 40.59
C GLY A 491 41.97 4.37 41.66
N ASP A 492 41.87 3.29 42.44
CA ASP A 492 40.95 3.18 43.58
C ASP A 492 41.58 3.75 44.87
N THR A 493 40.86 4.60 45.60
CA THR A 493 41.00 4.75 47.07
C THR A 493 39.83 5.50 47.70
N ASP A 494 39.28 4.92 48.77
CA ASP A 494 38.25 5.46 49.65
C ASP A 494 38.84 6.43 50.70
N GLN A 495 38.14 7.55 50.98
CA GLN A 495 38.22 8.21 52.30
C GLN A 495 37.08 9.21 52.57
N THR A 496 36.61 9.22 53.82
CA THR A 496 35.56 10.09 54.36
C THR A 496 36.10 11.35 55.04
N THR A 497 35.30 12.42 55.02
CA THR A 497 35.29 13.48 56.06
C THR A 497 33.95 14.20 56.11
N ASP A 498 33.59 14.69 57.30
CA ASP A 498 32.29 15.28 57.64
C ASP A 498 32.22 16.82 57.53
N ASP A 499 31.03 17.34 57.86
CA ASP A 499 30.74 18.64 58.48
C ASP A 499 30.60 19.93 57.60
N PRO A 500 29.85 20.96 58.06
CA PRO A 500 28.76 21.51 57.24
C PRO A 500 28.59 23.05 57.36
N GLU A 501 27.32 23.51 57.33
CA GLU A 501 26.77 24.84 57.67
C GLU A 501 26.52 25.87 56.54
N LYS A 502 25.25 26.34 56.51
CA LYS A 502 24.75 27.70 56.21
C LYS A 502 25.02 28.30 54.81
N GLY A 503 24.12 29.11 54.25
CA GLY A 503 22.81 29.55 54.72
C GLY A 503 22.41 30.90 54.11
N GLU A 504 21.12 31.24 54.19
CA GLU A 504 20.51 32.51 53.74
C GLU A 504 20.51 32.72 52.19
N LEU A 505 19.47 33.29 51.57
CA LEU A 505 18.24 33.92 52.11
C LEU A 505 17.04 33.66 51.18
#